data_AF-A0AAU9FNR6-F1
#
_entry.id   AF-A0AAU9FNR6-F1
#
_cell.length_a   1.000
_cell.length_b   1.000
_cell.length_c   1.000
_cell.angle_alpha   90.00
_cell.angle_beta   90.00
_cell.angle_gamma   90.00
#
_symmetry.space_group_name_H-M   'P 1'
#
loop_
_entity.id
_entity.type
_entity.pdbx_description
1 polymer ?
#
loop_
_entity_poly.entity_id
_entity_poly.type
_entity_poly.pdbx_seq_one_letter_code
_entity_poly.pdbx_strand_id
1 'polypeptide(L)'
;MCESCQNYSDKKCVTFFSIWNIVWGAIFTLACIGSVLEIHLGKQKEDLFTEIWTYCGVAIAPFYVLSGILIYFGDKRDGPGLFKLGLIISNPFPVVAFGTIFIPIVHVIALVRLCKYYRERWN
;
A
#
# COMPACT_ATOMS: atom_id res chain seq x y z
N MET A 1 -19.26 22.03 6.01
CA MET A 1 -19.37 21.07 4.88
C MET A 1 -20.52 20.14 5.18
N CYS A 2 -21.44 19.89 4.23
CA CYS A 2 -22.56 18.96 4.45
C CYS A 2 -22.04 17.54 4.70
N GLU A 3 -22.59 16.83 5.69
CA GLU A 3 -22.21 15.45 6.04
C GLU A 3 -22.29 14.49 4.83
N SER A 4 -23.28 14.66 3.95
CA SER A 4 -23.42 13.85 2.74
C SER A 4 -22.24 13.99 1.78
N CYS A 5 -21.68 15.20 1.65
CA CYS A 5 -20.52 15.48 0.81
C CYS A 5 -19.23 14.88 1.39
N GLN A 6 -19.12 14.85 2.72
CA GLN A 6 -17.97 14.30 3.43
C GLN A 6 -17.93 12.76 3.32
N ASN A 7 -19.06 12.10 3.57
CA ASN A 7 -19.19 10.65 3.42
C ASN A 7 -18.92 10.17 1.97
N TYR A 8 -19.34 10.95 0.98
CA TYR A 8 -19.05 10.65 -0.42
C TYR A 8 -17.55 10.81 -0.77
N SER A 9 -16.90 11.83 -0.22
CA SER A 9 -15.45 12.06 -0.37
C SER A 9 -14.63 10.93 0.27
N ASP A 10 -15.03 10.46 1.46
CA ASP A 10 -14.27 9.46 2.20
C ASP A 10 -14.36 8.08 1.55
N LYS A 11 -15.52 7.69 1.01
CA LYS A 11 -15.66 6.47 0.21
C LYS A 11 -14.80 6.49 -1.06
N LYS A 12 -14.70 7.65 -1.73
CA LYS A 12 -13.77 7.81 -2.86
C LYS A 12 -12.32 7.69 -2.42
N CYS A 13 -11.97 8.22 -1.24
CA CYS A 13 -10.63 8.10 -0.68
C CYS A 13 -10.26 6.64 -0.38
N VAL A 14 -11.19 5.86 0.18
CA VAL A 14 -11.02 4.40 0.38
C VAL A 14 -10.73 3.68 -0.93
N THR A 15 -11.53 3.96 -1.96
CA THR A 15 -11.36 3.34 -3.28
C THR A 15 -10.03 3.74 -3.91
N PHE A 16 -9.71 5.03 -3.88
CA PHE A 16 -8.44 5.56 -4.37
C PHE A 16 -7.25 4.91 -3.67
N PHE A 17 -7.26 4.85 -2.33
CA PHE A 17 -6.15 4.29 -1.56
C PHE A 17 -6.01 2.78 -1.77
N SER A 18 -7.12 2.07 -1.91
CA SER A 18 -7.10 0.64 -2.25
C SER A 18 -6.42 0.39 -3.61
N ILE A 19 -6.81 1.15 -4.64
CA ILE A 19 -6.21 1.07 -5.98
C ILE A 19 -4.75 1.51 -5.93
N TRP A 20 -4.44 2.59 -5.21
CA TRP A 20 -3.09 3.09 -5.02
C TRP A 20 -2.17 2.01 -4.45
N ASN A 21 -2.62 1.29 -3.42
CA ASN A 21 -1.85 0.22 -2.80
C ASN A 21 -1.63 -0.97 -3.76
N ILE A 22 -2.66 -1.33 -4.54
CA ILE A 22 -2.56 -2.39 -5.54
C ILE A 22 -1.56 -2.01 -6.64
N VAL A 23 -1.70 -0.81 -7.22
CA VAL A 23 -0.88 -0.37 -8.36
C VAL A 23 0.58 -0.21 -7.96
N TRP A 24 0.85 0.55 -6.91
CA TRP A 24 2.24 0.76 -6.47
C TRP A 24 2.85 -0.53 -5.92
N GLY A 25 2.08 -1.33 -5.18
CA GLY A 25 2.54 -2.64 -4.71
C GLY A 25 2.96 -3.52 -5.87
N ALA A 26 2.14 -3.61 -6.93
CA ALA A 26 2.44 -4.42 -8.10
C ALA A 26 3.68 -3.90 -8.87
N ILE A 27 3.78 -2.58 -9.08
CA ILE A 27 4.94 -1.95 -9.74
C ILE A 27 6.23 -2.28 -8.97
N PHE A 28 6.25 -2.08 -7.65
CA PHE A 28 7.43 -2.37 -6.84
C PHE A 28 7.74 -3.86 -6.77
N THR A 29 6.73 -4.73 -6.65
CA THR A 29 6.94 -6.19 -6.68
C THR A 29 7.60 -6.60 -8.00
N LEU A 30 7.09 -6.14 -9.14
CA LEU A 30 7.66 -6.48 -10.44
C LEU A 30 9.07 -5.92 -10.62
N ALA A 31 9.32 -4.68 -10.17
CA ALA A 31 10.65 -4.09 -10.20
C ALA A 31 11.65 -4.91 -9.38
N CYS A 32 11.32 -5.26 -8.13
CA CYS A 32 12.20 -6.07 -7.28
C CYS A 32 12.43 -7.47 -7.86
N ILE A 33 11.40 -8.12 -8.42
CA ILE A 33 11.57 -9.42 -9.10
C ILE A 33 12.51 -9.28 -10.30
N GLY A 34 12.34 -8.24 -11.12
CA GLY A 34 13.22 -7.95 -12.25
C GLY A 34 14.68 -7.80 -11.82
N SER A 35 14.93 -7.00 -10.78
CA SER A 35 16.28 -6.82 -10.23
C SER A 35 16.87 -8.13 -9.67
N VAL A 36 16.09 -8.96 -8.95
CA VAL A 36 16.57 -10.28 -8.50
C VAL A 36 16.97 -11.17 -9.67
N LEU A 37 16.21 -11.14 -10.77
CA LEU A 37 16.53 -11.91 -11.98
C LEU A 37 17.81 -11.41 -12.65
N GLU A 38 18.02 -10.10 -12.73
CA GLU A 38 19.24 -9.52 -13.29
C GLU A 38 20.50 -9.87 -12.48
N ILE A 39 20.38 -9.89 -11.15
CA ILE A 39 21.43 -10.35 -10.23
C ILE A 39 21.75 -11.83 -10.49
N HIS A 40 20.73 -12.71 -10.51
CA HIS A 40 20.94 -14.16 -10.70
C HIS A 40 21.46 -14.54 -12.08
N LEU A 41 21.09 -13.78 -13.12
CA LEU A 41 21.61 -13.99 -14.47
C LEU A 41 23.03 -13.43 -14.65
N GLY A 42 23.64 -12.85 -13.61
CA GLY A 42 24.96 -12.25 -13.64
C GLY A 42 25.05 -11.02 -14.55
N LYS A 43 23.91 -10.41 -14.89
CA LYS A 43 23.83 -9.22 -15.76
C LYS A 43 24.14 -7.93 -15.01
N GLN A 44 24.00 -7.94 -13.68
CA GLN A 44 24.20 -6.79 -12.82
C GLN A 44 25.02 -7.20 -11.59
N LYS A 45 26.05 -6.41 -11.28
CA LYS A 45 26.76 -6.50 -10.01
C LYS A 45 26.24 -5.40 -9.11
N GLU A 46 25.33 -5.75 -8.23
CA GLU A 46 24.85 -4.88 -7.16
C GLU A 46 25.80 -4.95 -5.96
N ASP A 47 25.80 -3.90 -5.15
CA ASP A 47 26.44 -3.97 -3.83
C ASP A 47 25.57 -4.79 -2.87
N LEU A 48 26.19 -5.35 -1.82
CA LEU A 48 25.51 -6.21 -0.86
C LEU A 48 24.31 -5.53 -0.19
N PHE A 49 24.36 -4.21 -0.01
CA PHE A 49 23.24 -3.44 0.52
C PHE A 49 22.05 -3.43 -0.43
N THR A 50 22.25 -3.13 -1.72
CA THR A 50 21.16 -3.11 -2.71
C THR A 50 20.62 -4.51 -2.99
N GLU A 51 21.46 -5.54 -2.93
CA GLU A 51 21.03 -6.93 -3.00
C GLU A 51 20.06 -7.28 -1.84
N ILE A 52 20.47 -7.04 -0.59
CA ILE A 52 19.61 -7.27 0.60
C ILE A 52 18.31 -6.48 0.47
N TRP A 53 18.39 -5.20 0.09
CA TRP A 53 17.23 -4.34 -0.09
C TRP A 53 16.26 -4.90 -1.13
N THR A 54 16.77 -5.39 -2.24
CA THR A 54 15.96 -5.97 -3.33
C THR A 54 15.22 -7.23 -2.86
N TYR A 55 15.89 -8.15 -2.15
CA TYR A 55 15.22 -9.32 -1.57
C TYR A 55 14.16 -8.96 -0.54
N CYS A 56 14.43 -7.99 0.34
CA CYS A 56 13.43 -7.46 1.26
C CYS A 56 12.23 -6.86 0.49
N GLY A 57 12.48 -6.16 -0.61
CA GLY A 57 11.45 -5.60 -1.49
C GLY A 57 10.52 -6.69 -2.08
N VAL A 58 11.08 -7.80 -2.55
CA VAL A 58 10.28 -8.95 -3.03
C VAL A 58 9.40 -9.53 -1.91
N ALA A 59 9.90 -9.58 -0.68
CA ALA A 59 9.12 -10.09 0.45
C ALA A 59 8.01 -9.12 0.88
N ILE A 60 8.28 -7.81 0.90
CA ILE A 60 7.40 -6.80 1.52
C ILE A 60 6.39 -6.21 0.52
N ALA A 61 6.79 -5.95 -0.74
CA ALA A 61 5.93 -5.30 -1.73
C ALA A 61 4.61 -6.04 -2.03
N PRO A 62 4.56 -7.39 -2.08
CA PRO A 62 3.31 -8.12 -2.26
C PRO A 62 2.30 -7.88 -1.13
N PHE A 63 2.77 -7.62 0.10
CA PHE A 63 1.87 -7.27 1.21
C PHE A 63 1.15 -5.95 0.98
N TYR A 64 1.73 -5.02 0.22
CA TYR A 64 1.07 -3.77 -0.13
C TYR A 64 -0.08 -3.99 -1.11
N VAL A 65 0.11 -4.89 -2.09
CA VAL A 65 -0.98 -5.35 -2.96
C VAL A 65 -2.09 -5.99 -2.14
N LEU A 66 -1.71 -6.90 -1.24
CA LEU A 66 -2.64 -7.57 -0.34
C LEU A 66 -3.41 -6.58 0.54
N SER A 67 -2.74 -5.55 1.06
CA SER A 67 -3.38 -4.46 1.80
C SER A 67 -4.47 -3.78 0.99
N GLY A 68 -4.18 -3.36 -0.25
CA GLY A 68 -5.18 -2.70 -1.09
C GLY A 68 -6.38 -3.60 -1.40
N ILE A 69 -6.14 -4.90 -1.61
CA ILE A 69 -7.20 -5.92 -1.77
C ILE A 69 -8.05 -6.03 -0.50
N LEU A 70 -7.42 -6.11 0.67
CA LEU A 70 -8.11 -6.23 1.96
C LEU A 70 -8.95 -5.00 2.29
N ILE A 71 -8.44 -3.79 2.03
CA ILE A 71 -9.19 -2.54 2.22
C ILE A 71 -10.41 -2.51 1.28
N TYR A 72 -10.22 -2.83 0.00
CA TYR A 72 -11.30 -2.85 -0.99
C TYR A 72 -12.41 -3.84 -0.64
N PHE A 73 -12.05 -5.09 -0.33
CA PHE A 73 -13.02 -6.11 0.05
C PHE A 73 -13.62 -5.89 1.44
N GLY A 74 -12.86 -5.30 2.37
CA GLY A 74 -13.34 -4.88 3.68
C GLY A 74 -14.45 -3.84 3.56
N ASP A 75 -14.27 -2.82 2.72
CA ASP A 75 -15.32 -1.82 2.45
C ASP A 75 -16.52 -2.45 1.71
N LYS A 76 -16.26 -3.25 0.66
CA LYS A 76 -17.32 -3.82 -0.18
C LYS A 76 -18.19 -4.85 0.55
N ARG A 77 -17.62 -5.62 1.47
CA ARG A 77 -18.32 -6.67 2.24
C ARG A 77 -18.74 -6.23 3.64
N ASP A 78 -18.61 -4.94 3.94
CA ASP A 78 -18.88 -4.38 5.27
C ASP A 78 -18.13 -5.11 6.41
N GLY A 79 -16.88 -5.51 6.13
CA GLY A 79 -16.04 -6.32 7.01
C GLY A 79 -14.99 -5.49 7.74
N PRO A 80 -15.25 -5.00 8.97
CA PRO A 80 -14.32 -4.12 9.68
C PRO A 80 -12.95 -4.76 9.93
N GLY A 81 -12.92 -6.08 10.19
CA GLY A 81 -11.67 -6.82 10.41
C GLY A 81 -10.75 -6.83 9.20
N LEU A 82 -11.30 -7.10 8.00
CA LEU A 82 -10.53 -7.09 6.75
C LEU A 82 -10.02 -5.69 6.42
N PHE A 83 -10.87 -4.68 6.60
CA PHE A 83 -10.50 -3.29 6.37
C PHE A 83 -9.35 -2.86 7.29
N LYS A 84 -9.50 -3.10 8.60
CA LYS A 84 -8.48 -2.75 9.61
C LYS A 84 -7.17 -3.51 9.39
N LEU A 85 -7.24 -4.79 9.05
CA LEU A 85 -6.06 -5.58 8.70
C LEU A 85 -5.34 -5.00 7.48
N GLY A 86 -6.09 -4.62 6.45
CA GLY A 86 -5.56 -3.94 5.27
C GLY A 86 -4.82 -2.64 5.60
N LEU A 87 -5.36 -1.81 6.51
CA LEU A 87 -4.68 -0.59 6.99
C LEU A 87 -3.38 -0.89 7.76
N ILE A 88 -3.39 -1.91 8.62
CA ILE A 88 -2.19 -2.28 9.40
C ILE A 88 -1.09 -2.75 8.45
N ILE A 89 -1.43 -3.58 7.46
CA ILE A 89 -0.49 -4.12 6.48
C ILE A 89 0.01 -3.04 5.51
N SER A 90 -0.72 -1.94 5.31
CA SER A 90 -0.27 -0.86 4.43
C SER A 90 0.89 -0.04 5.01
N ASN A 91 1.04 -0.04 6.34
CA ASN A 91 1.89 0.88 7.09
C ASN A 91 3.42 0.66 6.96
N PRO A 92 3.96 -0.56 6.72
CA PRO A 92 5.39 -0.77 6.53
C PRO A 92 5.92 -0.18 5.21
N PHE A 93 5.08 -0.02 4.19
CA PHE A 93 5.52 0.25 2.83
C PHE A 93 6.07 1.67 2.57
N PRO A 94 5.50 2.75 3.15
CA PRO A 94 6.10 4.09 3.06
C PRO A 94 7.54 4.15 3.57
N VAL A 95 7.91 3.27 4.52
CA VAL A 95 9.26 3.18 5.08
C VAL A 95 10.24 2.58 4.07
N VAL A 96 9.78 1.63 3.25
CA VAL A 96 10.59 1.00 2.18
C VAL A 96 10.59 1.85 0.91
N ALA A 97 9.58 2.68 0.68
CA ALA A 97 9.49 3.57 -0.48
C ALA A 97 10.15 4.97 -0.25
N PHE A 98 11.00 5.11 0.77
CA PHE A 98 11.59 6.39 1.22
C PHE A 98 12.32 7.18 0.12
N GLY A 99 12.76 6.52 -0.96
CA GLY A 99 13.35 7.17 -2.14
C GLY A 99 12.40 8.11 -2.89
N THR A 100 11.10 8.11 -2.57
CA THR A 100 10.08 8.92 -3.25
C THR A 100 9.28 9.74 -2.24
N ILE A 101 9.65 11.00 -1.98
CA ILE A 101 8.97 11.91 -1.02
C ILE A 101 7.45 11.95 -1.23
N PHE A 102 7.00 11.81 -2.49
CA PHE A 102 5.59 11.82 -2.87
C PHE A 102 4.77 10.66 -2.28
N ILE A 103 5.32 9.44 -2.23
CA ILE A 103 4.56 8.24 -1.84
C ILE A 103 4.17 8.28 -0.35
N PRO A 104 5.07 8.59 0.61
CA PRO A 104 4.72 8.72 2.01
C PRO A 104 3.68 9.81 2.28
N ILE A 105 3.77 10.96 1.60
CA ILE A 105 2.82 12.07 1.80
C ILE A 105 1.41 11.65 1.41
N VAL A 106 1.23 11.09 0.21
CA VAL A 106 -0.08 10.61 -0.26
C VAL A 106 -0.59 9.51 0.67
N HIS A 107 0.29 8.61 1.11
CA HIS A 107 -0.08 7.52 2.01
C HIS A 107 -0.60 8.03 3.36
N VAL A 108 0.13 8.93 4.02
CA VAL A 108 -0.26 9.48 5.33
C VAL A 108 -1.57 10.24 5.25
N ILE A 109 -1.75 11.09 4.22
CA ILE A 109 -2.99 11.86 4.03
C ILE A 109 -4.19 10.91 3.84
N ALA A 110 -4.04 9.88 3.02
CA ALA A 110 -5.09 8.90 2.80
C ALA A 110 -5.36 8.09 4.08
N LEU A 111 -4.33 7.63 4.78
CA LEU A 111 -4.46 6.84 6.00
C LEU A 111 -5.24 7.58 7.09
N VAL A 112 -4.98 8.88 7.29
CA VAL A 112 -5.75 9.71 8.23
C VAL A 112 -7.25 9.71 7.89
N ARG A 113 -7.59 9.85 6.60
CA ARG A 113 -8.99 9.82 6.14
C ARG A 113 -9.61 8.43 6.29
N LEU A 114 -8.88 7.37 5.96
CA LEU A 114 -9.37 6.00 6.11
C LEU A 114 -9.58 5.60 7.58
N CYS A 115 -8.71 6.06 8.49
CA CYS A 115 -8.89 5.85 9.92
C CYS A 115 -10.15 6.55 10.45
N LYS A 116 -10.44 7.76 9.95
CA LYS A 116 -11.68 8.48 10.26
C LYS A 116 -12.90 7.74 9.70
N TYR A 117 -12.86 7.36 8.43
CA TYR A 117 -13.93 6.58 7.77
C TYR A 117 -14.22 5.27 8.51
N TYR A 118 -13.17 4.55 8.92
CA TYR A 118 -13.32 3.31 9.69
C TYR A 118 -14.09 3.53 10.99
N ARG A 119 -13.77 4.61 11.72
CA ARG A 119 -14.45 4.96 12.96
C ARG A 119 -15.92 5.29 12.70
N GLU A 120 -16.19 6.23 11.79
CA GLU A 120 -17.57 6.66 11.47
C GLU A 120 -18.47 5.53 10.98
N ARG A 121 -17.91 4.52 10.29
CA ARG A 121 -18.67 3.40 9.75
C ARG A 121 -18.90 2.24 10.74
N TRP A 122 -17.91 1.91 11.57
CA TRP A 122 -17.92 0.67 12.36
C TRP A 122 -17.70 0.84 13.86
N ASN A 123 -17.47 2.06 14.39
CA ASN A 123 -17.07 2.25 15.78
C ASN A 123 -17.61 3.54 16.42
#